data_AF-A0AAD5HIA8-F1
#
_entry.id   AF-A0AAD5HIA8-F1
#
_cell.length_a   1.000
_cell.length_b   1.000
_cell.length_c   1.000
_cell.angle_alpha   90.00
_cell.angle_beta   90.00
_cell.angle_gamma   90.00
#
_symmetry.space_group_name_H-M   'P 1'
#
loop_
_entity.id
_entity.type
_entity.pdbx_description
1 polymer ?
#
loop_
_entity_poly.entity_id
_entity_poly.type
_entity_poly.pdbx_seq_one_letter_code
_entity_poly.pdbx_strand_id
1 'polypeptide(L)'
;MSSSAADWEYPEHRQFERVPTLDQVDSNDRKAVYAAREQKIRDDWVKAMEARIIRDQLSKCYKTEGVNHYQNCRELADMYLKAVKENKVEGFRKKPATEA
;
A
#
# COMPACT_ATOMS: atom_id res chain seq x y z
N MET A 1 -13.33 -3.66 26.14
CA MET A 1 -12.28 -4.27 26.97
C MET A 1 -10.99 -3.54 26.64
N SER A 2 -10.61 -2.57 27.48
CA SER A 2 -9.40 -1.77 27.27
C SER A 2 -8.29 -2.44 28.06
N SER A 3 -7.34 -3.06 27.38
CA SER A 3 -6.10 -3.48 28.02
C SER A 3 -5.33 -2.24 28.42
N SER A 4 -4.92 -2.19 29.69
CA SER A 4 -3.94 -1.25 30.21
C SER A 4 -2.56 -1.67 29.73
N ALA A 5 -2.26 -1.46 28.45
CA ALA A 5 -0.90 -1.60 27.93
C ALA A 5 -0.07 -0.42 28.46
N ALA A 6 1.15 -0.69 28.91
CA ALA A 6 2.06 0.35 29.38
C ALA A 6 2.54 1.21 28.19
N ASP A 7 2.82 2.49 28.40
CA ASP A 7 3.20 3.45 27.34
C ASP A 7 4.45 3.07 26.51
N TRP A 8 5.22 2.07 26.94
CA TRP A 8 6.43 1.56 26.27
C TRP A 8 6.19 0.31 25.42
N GLU A 9 5.00 -0.27 25.46
CA GLU A 9 4.67 -1.46 24.69
C GLU A 9 4.39 -1.07 23.23
N TYR A 10 4.97 -1.80 22.27
CA TYR A 10 4.72 -1.52 20.86
C TYR A 10 3.23 -1.69 20.58
N PRO A 11 2.55 -0.65 20.07
CA PRO A 11 1.14 -0.74 19.76
C PRO A 11 0.87 -1.91 18.81
N GLU A 12 -0.14 -2.71 19.11
CA GLU A 12 -0.57 -3.78 18.23
C GLU A 12 -0.92 -3.24 16.84
N HIS A 13 -0.78 -4.10 15.84
CA HIS A 13 -1.14 -3.73 14.47
C HIS A 13 -2.64 -3.46 14.37
N ARG A 14 -3.01 -2.20 14.11
CA ARG A 14 -4.41 -1.80 13.99
C ARG A 14 -5.06 -2.45 12.77
N GLN A 15 -6.12 -3.22 13.01
CA GLN A 15 -6.96 -3.79 11.96
C GLN A 15 -8.09 -2.82 11.62
N PHE A 16 -8.32 -2.62 10.32
CA PHE A 16 -9.39 -1.76 9.82
C PHE A 16 -10.39 -2.59 9.03
N GLU A 17 -11.68 -2.40 9.31
CA GLU A 17 -12.75 -3.06 8.58
C GLU A 17 -12.79 -2.60 7.12
N ARG A 18 -13.15 -3.53 6.21
CA ARG A 18 -13.37 -3.23 4.80
C ARG A 18 -14.76 -2.65 4.62
N VAL A 19 -14.82 -1.40 4.19
CA VAL A 19 -16.01 -0.69 3.73
C VAL A 19 -16.14 -0.74 2.19
N PRO A 20 -17.34 -0.46 1.65
CA PRO A 20 -17.56 -0.38 0.20
C PRO A 20 -16.68 0.68 -0.48
N THR A 21 -16.43 0.50 -1.78
CA THR A 21 -15.68 1.49 -2.58
C THR A 21 -16.51 2.75 -2.81
N LEU A 22 -15.86 3.86 -3.18
CA LEU A 22 -16.53 5.14 -3.43
C LEU A 22 -17.69 5.05 -4.44
N ASP A 23 -17.60 4.13 -5.41
CA ASP A 23 -18.60 3.98 -6.47
C ASP A 23 -19.90 3.31 -5.98
N GLN A 24 -19.83 2.57 -4.87
CA GLN A 24 -20.94 1.80 -4.32
C GLN A 24 -21.67 2.53 -3.16
N VAL A 25 -21.15 3.69 -2.74
CA VAL A 25 -21.67 4.43 -1.59
C VAL A 25 -22.70 5.47 -2.05
N ASP A 26 -23.81 5.59 -1.32
CA ASP A 26 -24.76 6.69 -1.52
C ASP A 26 -24.09 8.03 -1.22
N SER A 27 -24.17 8.95 -2.19
CA SER A 27 -23.59 10.29 -2.07
C SER A 27 -24.20 11.13 -0.94
N ASN A 28 -25.42 10.81 -0.50
CA ASN A 28 -26.08 11.54 0.59
C ASN A 28 -25.57 11.12 1.99
N ASP A 29 -25.06 9.90 2.15
CA ASP A 29 -24.47 9.46 3.42
C ASP A 29 -23.01 9.93 3.52
N ARG A 30 -22.84 11.11 4.13
CA ARG A 30 -21.51 11.70 4.37
C ARG A 30 -20.59 10.75 5.14
N LYS A 31 -21.09 9.98 6.12
CA LYS A 31 -20.25 9.11 6.95
C LYS A 31 -19.67 7.97 6.13
N ALA A 32 -20.50 7.31 5.32
CA ALA A 32 -20.06 6.25 4.42
C ALA A 32 -19.06 6.77 3.38
N VAL A 33 -19.29 7.96 2.83
CA VAL A 33 -18.36 8.58 1.86
C VAL A 33 -17.00 8.88 2.49
N TYR A 34 -16.95 9.39 3.72
CA TYR A 34 -15.67 9.61 4.41
C TYR A 34 -14.95 8.29 4.70
N ALA A 35 -15.66 7.25 5.16
CA ALA A 35 -15.07 5.94 5.42
C ALA A 35 -14.44 5.32 4.15
N ALA A 36 -15.13 5.41 3.01
CA ALA A 36 -14.62 4.91 1.73
C ALA A 36 -13.36 5.67 1.25
N ARG A 37 -13.32 6.99 1.47
CA ARG A 37 -12.12 7.82 1.18
C ARG A 37 -10.93 7.40 2.02
N GLU A 38 -11.13 7.24 3.33
CA GLU A 38 -10.07 6.81 4.25
C GLU A 38 -9.56 5.40 3.91
N GLN A 39 -10.45 4.48 3.53
CA GLN A 39 -10.02 3.16 3.06
C GLN A 39 -9.15 3.24 1.80
N LYS A 40 -9.57 4.00 0.79
CA LYS A 40 -8.77 4.16 -0.43
C LYS A 40 -7.39 4.73 -0.14
N ILE A 41 -7.29 5.74 0.71
CA ILE A 41 -6.00 6.32 1.10
C ILE A 41 -5.12 5.29 1.82
N ARG A 42 -5.68 4.52 2.76
CA ARG A 42 -4.93 3.46 3.46
C ARG A 42 -4.41 2.40 2.49
N ASP A 43 -5.25 1.93 1.58
CA ASP A 43 -4.87 0.94 0.57
C ASP A 43 -3.75 1.46 -0.36
N ASP A 44 -3.84 2.72 -0.79
CA ASP A 44 -2.79 3.38 -1.59
C ASP A 44 -1.45 3.44 -0.84
N TRP A 45 -1.48 3.74 0.47
CA TRP A 45 -0.28 3.73 1.30
C TRP A 45 0.30 2.33 1.49
N VAL A 46 -0.54 1.31 1.66
CA VAL A 46 -0.08 -0.09 1.76
C VAL A 46 0.66 -0.49 0.50
N LYS A 47 0.09 -0.22 -0.69
CA LYS A 47 0.76 -0.48 -1.98
C LYS A 47 2.09 0.25 -2.12
N ALA A 48 2.16 1.51 -1.68
CA ALA A 48 3.40 2.27 -1.68
C ALA A 48 4.46 1.65 -0.75
N MET A 49 4.05 1.11 0.40
CA MET A 49 4.93 0.40 1.32
C MET A 49 5.38 -0.96 0.78
N GLU A 50 4.52 -1.69 0.06
CA GLU A 50 4.91 -2.91 -0.66
C GLU A 50 6.01 -2.63 -1.69
N ALA A 51 5.87 -1.57 -2.47
CA ALA A 51 6.90 -1.16 -3.43
C ALA A 51 8.23 -0.80 -2.74
N ARG A 52 8.19 -0.24 -1.53
CA ARG A 52 9.39 0.01 -0.72
C ARG A 52 10.06 -1.29 -0.26
N ILE A 53 9.28 -2.29 0.16
CA ILE A 53 9.83 -3.60 0.55
C ILE A 53 10.56 -4.25 -0.63
N ILE A 54 9.98 -4.24 -1.83
CA ILE A 54 10.62 -4.77 -3.03
C ILE A 54 11.94 -4.03 -3.32
N ARG A 55 11.94 -2.70 -3.20
CA ARG A 55 13.16 -1.90 -3.37
C ARG A 55 14.25 -2.26 -2.37
N ASP A 56 13.88 -2.49 -1.12
CA ASP A 56 14.84 -2.83 -0.07
C ASP A 56 15.40 -4.25 -0.27
N GLN A 57 14.55 -5.20 -0.71
CA GLN A 57 14.96 -6.54 -1.13
C GLN A 57 15.94 -6.48 -2.31
N LEU A 58 15.61 -5.65 -3.31
CA LEU A 58 16.46 -5.42 -4.48
C LEU A 58 17.81 -4.83 -4.06
N SER A 59 17.82 -3.80 -3.20
CA SER A 59 19.07 -3.22 -2.68
C SER A 59 19.92 -4.24 -1.92
N LYS A 60 19.30 -5.18 -1.20
CA LYS A 60 20.03 -6.29 -0.55
C LYS A 60 20.66 -7.21 -1.58
N CYS A 61 19.90 -7.61 -2.61
CA CYS A 61 20.42 -8.44 -3.71
C CYS A 61 21.62 -7.81 -4.41
N TYR A 62 21.56 -6.51 -4.73
CA TYR A 62 22.70 -5.78 -5.31
C TYR A 62 23.94 -5.80 -4.41
N LYS A 63 23.76 -5.73 -3.08
CA LYS A 63 24.87 -5.76 -2.12
C LYS A 63 25.46 -7.17 -1.95
N THR A 64 24.66 -8.22 -2.06
CA THR A 64 25.12 -9.61 -1.89
C THR A 64 25.79 -10.16 -3.14
N GLU A 65 25.22 -9.90 -4.32
CA GLU A 65 25.67 -10.49 -5.59
C GLU A 65 26.84 -9.74 -6.24
N GLY A 66 27.05 -8.46 -5.88
CA GLY A 66 28.15 -7.65 -6.40
C GLY A 66 28.09 -7.52 -7.92
N VAL A 67 28.97 -8.21 -8.64
CA VAL A 67 29.06 -8.15 -10.12
C VAL A 67 27.97 -8.99 -10.81
N ASN A 68 27.44 -10.02 -10.15
CA ASN A 68 26.48 -10.97 -10.73
C ASN A 68 25.02 -10.52 -10.68
N HIS A 69 24.75 -9.31 -10.18
CA HIS A 69 23.39 -8.79 -9.99
C HIS A 69 22.56 -8.74 -11.28
N TYR A 70 23.20 -8.66 -12.46
CA TYR A 70 22.50 -8.63 -13.75
C TYR A 70 21.71 -9.91 -14.05
N GLN A 71 22.19 -11.05 -13.57
CA GLN A 71 21.51 -12.34 -13.77
C GLN A 71 20.61 -12.66 -12.58
N ASN A 72 21.14 -12.52 -11.37
CA ASN A 72 20.47 -13.00 -10.16
C ASN A 72 19.39 -12.04 -9.62
N CYS A 73 19.53 -10.72 -9.83
CA CYS A 73 18.57 -9.73 -9.30
C CYS A 73 17.54 -9.27 -10.34
N ARG A 74 17.52 -9.85 -11.54
CA ARG A 74 16.67 -9.40 -12.66
C ARG A 74 15.18 -9.45 -12.32
N GLU A 75 14.71 -10.56 -11.74
CA GLU A 75 13.30 -10.71 -11.40
C GLU A 75 12.84 -9.67 -10.38
N LEU A 76 13.67 -9.39 -9.37
CA LEU A 76 13.39 -8.35 -8.37
C LEU A 76 13.35 -6.95 -9.00
N ALA A 77 14.22 -6.69 -9.99
CA ALA A 77 14.21 -5.43 -10.72
C ALA A 77 12.93 -5.28 -11.56
N ASP A 78 12.52 -6.33 -12.28
CA ASP A 78 11.29 -6.34 -13.09
C ASP A 78 10.04 -6.16 -12.21
N MET A 79 10.00 -6.84 -11.06
CA MET A 79 8.94 -6.66 -10.05
C MET A 79 8.92 -5.23 -9.51
N TYR A 80 10.08 -4.64 -9.21
CA TYR A 80 10.18 -3.27 -8.73
C TYR A 80 9.67 -2.27 -9.78
N LEU A 81 10.06 -2.42 -11.05
CA LEU A 81 9.61 -1.57 -12.15
C LEU A 81 8.09 -1.65 -12.34
N LYS A 82 7.52 -2.86 -12.24
CA LYS A 82 6.08 -3.05 -12.27
C LYS A 82 5.40 -2.36 -11.08
N ALA A 83 5.91 -2.57 -9.87
CA ALA A 83 5.37 -1.98 -8.65
C ALA A 83 5.43 -0.44 -8.69
N VAL A 84 6.50 0.17 -9.19
CA VAL A 84 6.61 1.64 -9.32
C VAL A 84 5.58 2.21 -10.30
N LYS A 85 5.20 1.44 -11.32
CA LYS A 85 4.18 1.84 -12.29
C LYS A 85 2.77 1.76 -11.71
N GLU A 86 2.46 0.68 -10.98
CA GLU A 86 1.12 0.34 -10.50
C GLU A 86 0.80 0.91 -9.10
N ASN A 87 1.77 0.95 -8.19
CA ASN A 87 1.57 1.26 -6.76
C ASN A 87 1.75 2.75 -6.44
N LYS A 88 1.17 3.63 -7.25
CA LYS A 88 1.21 5.07 -7.00
C LYS A 88 0.12 5.47 -6.02
N VAL A 89 0.43 6.44 -5.16
CA VAL A 89 -0.58 7.08 -4.31
C VAL A 89 -1.36 8.06 -5.17
N GLU A 90 -2.57 7.66 -5.56
CA GLU A 90 -3.44 8.44 -6.45
C GLU A 90 -4.42 9.32 -5.69
N GLY A 91 -4.72 8.94 -4.44
CA GLY A 91 -5.64 9.66 -3.58
C GLY A 91 -7.09 9.51 -4.02
N PHE A 92 -8.02 10.01 -3.20
CA PHE A 92 -9.45 9.74 -3.36
C PHE A 92 -10.13 10.44 -4.53
N ARG A 93 -9.49 11.44 -5.16
CA ARG A 93 -10.09 12.22 -6.25
C ARG A 93 -9.96 11.55 -7.61
N LYS A 94 -8.98 10.66 -7.79
CA LYS A 94 -8.78 9.96 -9.06
C LYS A 94 -9.75 8.79 -9.12
N LYS A 95 -10.67 8.85 -10.10
CA LYS A 95 -11.58 7.74 -10.41
C LYS A 95 -10.81 6.54 -10.96
N PRO A 96 -11.23 5.30 -10.66
CA PRO A 96 -10.64 4.12 -11.28
C PRO A 96 -10.81 4.23 -12.81
N ALA A 97 -9.79 3.83 -13.56
CA ALA A 97 -9.74 3.95 -15.03
C ALA A 97 -10.78 3.10 -15.79
N THR A 98 -11.64 2.37 -15.09
CA THR A 98 -12.68 1.51 -15.64
C THR A 98 -13.96 2.26 -16.07
N GLU A 99 -13.97 3.59 -16.00
CA GLU A 99 -15.08 4.45 -16.43
C GLU A 99 -14.64 5.51 -17.47
N ALA A 100 -14.01 5.06 -18.56
CA ALA A 100 -13.82 5.85 -19.78
C ALA A 100 -14.26 5.04 -21.01
#